data_AF-A0A246RSU5-F1
#
_entry.id   AF-A0A246RSU5-F1
#
_cell.length_a   1.000
_cell.length_b   1.000
_cell.length_c   1.000
_cell.angle_alpha   90.00
_cell.angle_beta   90.00
_cell.angle_gamma   90.00
#
_symmetry.space_group_name_H-M   'P 1'
#
loop_
_entity.id
_entity.type
_entity.pdbx_description
1 polymer ?
#
loop_
_entity_poly.entity_id
_entity_poly.type
_entity_poly.pdbx_seq_one_letter_code
_entity_poly.pdbx_strand_id
1 'polypeptide(L)'
;MRLPLPTRAARRALRLALGLTLVATVGVGVMPSPATAAPAATGPAAQAAPAPRPADQAKPASVGGPAIGAKASRVGVNAVGIDLCAQVAYAAGFRNNPLVTAVAVAMAESSCNPSAVGSNGPTTGCSNGSLDRGLWQINNCYHPTVTDSCAYNAQCNANAAYSISSGGSNWQPWSTYNNGAYAGYLSAAQAAVARLGGGPGDPPPGVTGTILANPSLNIRTGPGTTYGIAGSVSYGATVNIACYTFGEYVSGGYWPSSTWDRITNPATGVTGYVADTWVNTTYDVKTMVGRC
;
A
#
# COMPACT_ATOMS: atom_id res chain seq x y z
N MET A 1 5.12 55.47 -10.88
CA MET A 1 5.72 55.46 -12.24
C MET A 1 6.95 56.35 -12.20
N ARG A 2 8.09 55.84 -12.71
CA ARG A 2 9.37 56.54 -13.00
C ARG A 2 10.32 56.86 -11.82
N LEU A 3 11.41 56.09 -11.77
CA LEU A 3 12.73 56.53 -11.29
C LEU A 3 13.26 57.70 -12.14
N PRO A 4 14.24 58.45 -11.60
CA PRO A 4 15.41 58.83 -12.37
C PRO A 4 16.73 58.33 -11.75
N LEU A 5 17.73 58.34 -12.62
CA LEU A 5 19.03 57.64 -12.63
C LEU A 5 20.19 58.63 -12.28
N PRO A 6 21.49 58.25 -12.32
CA PRO A 6 22.47 58.43 -11.24
C PRO A 6 23.54 59.47 -11.55
N THR A 7 24.54 59.68 -10.67
CA THR A 7 25.91 60.05 -11.09
C THR A 7 26.98 59.76 -10.02
N ARG A 8 28.21 59.65 -10.51
CA ARG A 8 29.36 58.87 -10.06
C ARG A 8 30.29 59.60 -9.07
N ALA A 9 31.30 58.82 -8.62
CA ALA A 9 32.68 59.18 -8.25
C ALA A 9 32.92 59.40 -6.74
N ALA A 10 34.02 58.98 -6.12
CA ALA A 10 35.23 58.25 -6.51
C ALA A 10 36.08 58.00 -5.24
N ARG A 11 37.23 57.32 -5.45
CA ARG A 11 38.48 57.29 -4.65
C ARG A 11 38.57 56.07 -3.72
N ARG A 12 39.32 55.03 -4.11
CA ARG A 12 40.80 54.87 -4.20
C ARG A 12 41.43 54.56 -2.84
N ALA A 13 42.36 53.60 -2.92
CA ALA A 13 43.53 53.33 -2.08
C ALA A 13 43.39 52.08 -1.18
N LEU A 14 44.36 51.18 -1.03
CA LEU A 14 45.68 50.94 -1.64
C LEU A 14 46.26 49.71 -0.91
N ARG A 15 47.23 49.03 -1.54
CA ARG A 15 48.34 48.21 -0.98
C ARG A 15 48.08 46.70 -0.85
N LEU A 16 49.07 45.83 -1.01
CA LEU A 16 50.34 45.74 -1.78
C LEU A 16 50.89 44.32 -1.44
N ALA A 17 51.88 43.85 -2.19
CA ALA A 17 52.66 42.60 -2.08
C ALA A 17 52.02 41.44 -2.87
N LEU A 18 52.44 41.13 -4.10
CA LEU A 18 53.78 40.90 -4.67
C LEU A 18 54.45 39.63 -4.11
N GLY A 19 54.36 38.55 -4.90
CA GLY A 19 55.04 37.27 -4.70
C GLY A 19 55.00 36.49 -6.01
N LEU A 20 55.93 36.83 -6.90
CA LEU A 20 56.11 36.32 -8.25
C LEU A 20 56.92 35.01 -8.22
N THR A 21 56.42 33.92 -8.81
CA THR A 21 57.27 32.87 -9.40
C THR A 21 56.54 32.19 -10.56
N LEU A 22 57.34 31.64 -11.48
CA LEU A 22 57.24 31.76 -12.93
C LEU A 22 56.65 30.51 -13.60
N VAL A 23 55.69 30.74 -14.51
CA VAL A 23 55.44 30.14 -15.85
C VAL A 23 55.54 28.62 -16.04
N ALA A 24 54.40 28.04 -16.45
CA ALA A 24 54.33 27.15 -17.61
C ALA A 24 53.01 27.40 -18.37
N THR A 25 53.12 27.90 -19.60
CA THR A 25 52.00 28.14 -20.53
C THR A 25 51.67 26.87 -21.30
N VAL A 26 50.41 26.40 -21.28
CA VAL A 26 49.76 25.73 -22.43
C VAL A 26 48.24 25.88 -22.31
N GLY A 27 47.58 26.29 -23.40
CA GLY A 27 46.32 25.66 -23.81
C GLY A 27 45.00 26.38 -23.49
N VAL A 28 44.42 26.93 -24.56
CA VAL A 28 43.08 27.50 -24.69
C VAL A 28 41.97 26.49 -24.33
N GLY A 29 40.87 26.96 -23.72
CA GLY A 29 39.60 26.23 -23.76
C GLY A 29 38.63 26.59 -22.64
N VAL A 30 37.74 27.55 -22.89
CA VAL A 30 36.54 27.81 -22.07
C VAL A 30 35.67 26.56 -22.06
N MET A 31 35.38 26.00 -20.87
CA MET A 31 34.29 25.05 -20.67
C MET A 31 33.24 25.65 -19.72
N PRO A 32 31.94 25.47 -19.99
CA PRO A 32 30.88 25.85 -19.06
C PRO A 32 30.84 24.87 -17.87
N SER A 33 30.68 25.41 -16.67
CA SER A 33 30.44 24.64 -15.44
C SER A 33 29.18 23.78 -15.56
N PRO A 34 29.23 22.48 -15.22
CA PRO A 34 28.04 21.66 -15.11
C PRO A 34 27.31 21.97 -13.79
N ALA A 35 25.99 22.15 -13.90
CA ALA A 35 25.09 22.11 -12.76
C ALA A 35 25.29 20.79 -12.00
N THR A 36 25.54 20.89 -10.69
CA THR A 36 25.56 19.74 -9.79
C THR A 36 24.18 19.12 -9.73
N ALA A 37 23.98 18.04 -10.48
CA ALA A 37 22.85 17.14 -10.32
C ALA A 37 22.92 16.46 -8.95
N ALA A 38 21.82 16.54 -8.20
CA ALA A 38 21.62 15.77 -6.98
C ALA A 38 21.76 14.25 -7.26
N PRO A 39 22.26 13.45 -6.31
CA PRO A 39 22.34 12.01 -6.51
C PRO A 39 20.92 11.42 -6.61
N ALA A 40 20.67 10.67 -7.68
CA ALA A 40 19.48 9.86 -7.80
C ALA A 40 19.45 8.85 -6.65
N ALA A 41 18.42 8.93 -5.80
CA ALA A 41 18.10 7.89 -4.85
C ALA A 41 17.75 6.62 -5.65
N THR A 42 18.69 5.68 -5.71
CA THR A 42 18.42 4.31 -6.15
C THR A 42 17.39 3.72 -5.20
N GLY A 43 16.15 3.57 -5.66
CA GLY A 43 15.14 2.79 -4.94
C GLY A 43 15.66 1.37 -4.70
N PRO A 44 15.16 0.66 -3.67
CA PRO A 44 15.58 -0.71 -3.44
C PRO A 44 15.23 -1.54 -4.66
N ALA A 45 16.23 -2.23 -5.20
CA ALA A 45 16.05 -3.20 -6.27
C ALA A 45 14.92 -4.17 -5.87
N ALA A 46 13.97 -4.37 -6.78
CA ALA A 46 12.94 -5.39 -6.62
C ALA A 46 13.64 -6.72 -6.32
N GLN A 47 13.47 -7.22 -5.09
CA GLN A 47 13.98 -8.53 -4.71
C GLN A 47 13.27 -9.54 -5.59
N ALA A 48 14.03 -10.30 -6.38
CA ALA A 48 13.51 -11.40 -7.16
C ALA A 48 12.78 -12.38 -6.24
N ALA A 49 11.58 -12.79 -6.61
CA ALA A 49 10.81 -13.78 -5.88
C ALA A 49 11.64 -15.07 -5.74
N PRO A 50 11.66 -15.71 -4.56
CA PRO A 50 12.35 -16.99 -4.38
C PRO A 50 11.71 -18.06 -5.28
N ALA A 51 12.55 -18.93 -5.86
CA ALA A 51 12.10 -20.05 -6.68
C ALA A 51 11.20 -21.01 -5.86
N PRO A 52 10.16 -21.61 -6.46
CA PRO A 52 9.25 -22.50 -5.76
C PRO A 52 9.95 -23.81 -5.34
N ARG A 53 9.68 -24.25 -4.11
CA ARG A 53 10.07 -25.58 -3.59
C ARG A 53 9.05 -26.66 -4.02
N PRO A 54 9.43 -27.95 -4.07
CA PRO A 54 8.56 -29.03 -4.55
C PRO A 54 7.32 -29.25 -3.67
N ALA A 55 6.24 -29.66 -4.34
CA ALA A 55 4.84 -29.75 -3.92
C ALA A 55 4.52 -30.64 -2.69
N ASP A 56 3.95 -30.03 -1.65
CA ASP A 56 2.68 -30.51 -1.09
C ASP A 56 1.58 -29.64 -1.74
N GLN A 57 1.05 -30.09 -2.88
CA GLN A 57 0.14 -29.28 -3.69
C GLN A 57 -1.22 -29.15 -2.99
N ALA A 58 -1.43 -28.01 -2.32
CA ALA A 58 -2.77 -27.52 -2.01
C ALA A 58 -3.62 -27.55 -3.29
N LYS A 59 -4.91 -27.89 -3.15
CA LYS A 59 -5.88 -27.92 -4.25
C LYS A 59 -5.75 -26.65 -5.12
N PRO A 60 -5.60 -26.77 -6.44
CA PRO A 60 -5.46 -25.61 -7.31
C PRO A 60 -6.66 -24.67 -7.22
N ALA A 61 -6.38 -23.38 -7.05
CA ALA A 61 -7.38 -22.33 -7.11
C ALA A 61 -7.75 -22.03 -8.56
N SER A 62 -6.77 -21.97 -9.45
CA SER A 62 -6.92 -21.85 -10.91
C SER A 62 -5.99 -22.82 -11.62
N VAL A 63 -6.42 -23.36 -12.76
CA VAL A 63 -5.60 -24.31 -13.55
C VAL A 63 -5.39 -23.86 -15.00
N GLY A 64 -6.16 -22.89 -15.48
CA GLY A 64 -6.04 -22.32 -16.83
C GLY A 64 -5.11 -21.11 -16.91
N GLY A 65 -4.95 -20.59 -18.14
CA GLY A 65 -4.43 -19.24 -18.35
C GLY A 65 -5.50 -18.17 -18.09
N PRO A 66 -5.14 -16.86 -18.21
CA PRO A 66 -6.08 -15.75 -18.00
C PRO A 66 -7.40 -15.96 -18.73
N ALA A 67 -8.53 -15.69 -18.07
CA ALA A 67 -9.83 -15.74 -18.72
C ALA A 67 -9.90 -14.64 -19.80
N ILE A 68 -9.87 -15.06 -21.07
CA ILE A 68 -10.00 -14.18 -22.23
C ILE A 68 -11.48 -13.76 -22.38
N GLY A 69 -11.82 -12.58 -21.84
CA GLY A 69 -13.20 -12.08 -21.84
C GLY A 69 -13.41 -10.56 -21.83
N ALA A 70 -12.37 -9.72 -21.80
CA ALA A 70 -12.54 -8.26 -21.89
C ALA A 70 -11.71 -7.68 -23.04
N LYS A 71 -12.37 -7.03 -24.01
CA LYS A 71 -11.68 -6.31 -25.09
C LYS A 71 -10.90 -5.13 -24.50
N ALA A 72 -9.59 -5.09 -24.77
CA ALA A 72 -8.72 -4.00 -24.39
C ALA A 72 -9.09 -2.71 -25.14
N SER A 73 -9.61 -1.70 -24.43
CA SER A 73 -9.75 -0.34 -24.97
C SER A 73 -8.68 0.56 -24.35
N ARG A 74 -7.94 1.26 -25.20
CA ARG A 74 -6.80 2.11 -24.82
C ARG A 74 -7.28 3.49 -24.37
N VAL A 75 -7.89 3.57 -23.19
CA VAL A 75 -7.82 4.66 -22.20
C VAL A 75 -8.40 4.05 -20.91
N GLY A 76 -7.53 3.82 -19.93
CA GLY A 76 -7.88 3.23 -18.64
C GLY A 76 -7.97 1.70 -18.66
N VAL A 77 -6.99 1.01 -18.06
CA VAL A 77 -7.32 -0.23 -17.32
C VAL A 77 -8.61 0.05 -16.55
N ASN A 78 -9.64 -0.82 -16.62
CA ASN A 78 -10.91 -0.59 -15.93
C ASN A 78 -10.63 -0.18 -14.46
N ALA A 79 -10.63 1.13 -14.17
CA ALA A 79 -10.31 1.63 -12.84
C ALA A 79 -11.31 1.01 -11.85
N VAL A 80 -12.56 0.86 -12.29
CA VAL A 80 -13.63 0.13 -11.61
C VAL A 80 -13.24 -1.31 -11.25
N GLY A 81 -12.58 -2.06 -12.15
CA GLY A 81 -12.25 -3.47 -11.92
C GLY A 81 -11.12 -3.65 -10.91
N ILE A 82 -9.98 -3.00 -11.13
CA ILE A 82 -8.84 -3.15 -10.21
C ILE A 82 -9.11 -2.52 -8.83
N ASP A 83 -9.87 -1.42 -8.78
CA ASP A 83 -10.29 -0.82 -7.52
C ASP A 83 -11.34 -1.71 -6.82
N LEU A 84 -12.22 -2.39 -7.55
CA LEU A 84 -13.12 -3.41 -6.99
C LEU A 84 -12.31 -4.54 -6.34
N CYS A 85 -11.34 -5.13 -7.06
CA CYS A 85 -10.45 -6.17 -6.51
C CYS A 85 -9.76 -5.70 -5.24
N ALA A 86 -9.23 -4.48 -5.22
CA ALA A 86 -8.58 -3.91 -4.06
C ALA A 86 -9.55 -3.78 -2.88
N GLN A 87 -10.76 -3.27 -3.11
CA GLN A 87 -11.80 -3.12 -2.08
C GLN A 87 -12.22 -4.46 -1.49
N VAL A 88 -12.59 -5.43 -2.33
CA VAL A 88 -13.10 -6.72 -1.83
C VAL A 88 -12.00 -7.58 -1.22
N ALA A 89 -10.76 -7.48 -1.70
CA ALA A 89 -9.61 -8.14 -1.08
C ALA A 89 -9.28 -7.54 0.30
N TYR A 90 -9.33 -6.20 0.42
CA TYR A 90 -9.16 -5.55 1.72
C TYR A 90 -10.24 -5.97 2.71
N ALA A 91 -11.50 -5.99 2.27
CA ALA A 91 -12.64 -6.43 3.07
C ALA A 91 -12.58 -7.93 3.42
N ALA A 92 -11.99 -8.77 2.57
CA ALA A 92 -11.76 -10.18 2.85
C ALA A 92 -10.66 -10.43 3.89
N GLY A 93 -9.84 -9.41 4.22
CA GLY A 93 -8.81 -9.47 5.26
C GLY A 93 -7.38 -9.43 4.73
N PHE A 94 -7.16 -9.32 3.42
CA PHE A 94 -5.80 -9.12 2.89
C PHE A 94 -5.27 -7.74 3.30
N ARG A 95 -4.00 -7.68 3.72
CA ARG A 95 -3.31 -6.44 4.11
C ARG A 95 -1.91 -6.37 3.49
N ASN A 96 -1.31 -5.19 3.49
CA ASN A 96 0.08 -4.97 3.12
C ASN A 96 0.46 -5.62 1.77
N ASN A 97 1.63 -6.27 1.70
CA ASN A 97 2.09 -6.94 0.48
C ASN A 97 1.17 -8.09 -0.01
N PRO A 98 0.56 -8.90 0.88
CA PRO A 98 -0.49 -9.84 0.47
C PRO A 98 -1.67 -9.21 -0.26
N LEU A 99 -2.12 -8.01 0.12
CA LEU A 99 -3.19 -7.30 -0.58
C LEU A 99 -2.80 -6.90 -2.00
N VAL A 100 -1.61 -6.34 -2.17
CA VAL A 100 -1.06 -6.01 -3.49
C VAL A 100 -0.98 -7.27 -4.37
N THR A 101 -0.50 -8.37 -3.80
CA THR A 101 -0.38 -9.64 -4.52
C THR A 101 -1.74 -10.19 -4.92
N ALA A 102 -2.73 -10.12 -4.02
CA ALA A 102 -4.10 -10.55 -4.30
C ALA A 102 -4.72 -9.78 -5.48
N VAL A 103 -4.56 -8.47 -5.52
CA VAL A 103 -5.06 -7.63 -6.61
C VAL A 103 -4.33 -7.94 -7.92
N ALA A 104 -3.02 -8.13 -7.89
CA ALA A 104 -2.23 -8.47 -9.06
C ALA A 104 -2.58 -9.85 -9.64
N VAL A 105 -2.81 -10.85 -8.77
CA VAL A 105 -3.27 -12.18 -9.17
C VAL A 105 -4.67 -12.09 -9.80
N ALA A 106 -5.64 -11.39 -9.18
CA ALA A 106 -6.96 -11.24 -9.77
C ALA A 106 -6.96 -10.51 -11.13
N MET A 107 -6.05 -9.54 -11.31
CA MET A 107 -5.84 -8.88 -12.59
C MET A 107 -5.29 -9.84 -13.65
N ALA A 108 -4.33 -10.69 -13.29
CA ALA A 108 -3.81 -11.70 -14.21
C ALA A 108 -4.82 -12.80 -14.52
N GLU A 109 -5.65 -13.17 -13.54
CA GLU A 109 -6.64 -14.23 -13.67
C GLU A 109 -7.85 -13.80 -14.52
N SER A 110 -8.42 -12.63 -14.25
CA SER A 110 -9.71 -12.23 -14.83
C SER A 110 -9.75 -10.78 -15.34
N SER A 111 -8.65 -10.03 -15.22
CA SER A 111 -8.67 -8.57 -15.31
C SER A 111 -9.65 -7.93 -14.32
N CYS A 112 -9.83 -8.56 -13.15
CA CYS A 112 -10.77 -8.15 -12.12
C CYS A 112 -12.23 -8.06 -12.60
N ASN A 113 -12.67 -9.06 -13.38
CA ASN A 113 -14.05 -9.19 -13.84
C ASN A 113 -14.82 -10.24 -13.02
N PRO A 114 -15.85 -9.85 -12.23
CA PRO A 114 -16.63 -10.79 -11.40
C PRO A 114 -17.36 -11.88 -12.19
N SER A 115 -17.63 -11.65 -13.47
CA SER A 115 -18.34 -12.59 -14.34
C SER A 115 -17.41 -13.41 -15.23
N ALA A 116 -16.10 -13.35 -15.02
CA ALA A 116 -15.14 -14.09 -15.83
C ALA A 116 -15.28 -15.60 -15.63
N VAL A 117 -15.13 -16.34 -16.73
CA VAL A 117 -15.16 -17.80 -16.75
C VAL A 117 -14.01 -18.31 -17.62
N GLY A 118 -13.20 -19.19 -17.06
CA GLY A 118 -12.19 -19.97 -17.77
C GLY A 118 -12.66 -21.41 -17.87
N SER A 119 -12.73 -21.96 -19.08
CA SER A 119 -13.09 -23.36 -19.30
C SER A 119 -11.82 -24.20 -19.45
N ASN A 120 -11.71 -25.25 -18.63
CA ASN A 120 -10.56 -26.13 -18.61
C ASN A 120 -10.97 -27.53 -19.03
N GLY A 121 -10.16 -28.14 -19.91
CA GLY A 121 -10.27 -29.56 -20.21
C GLY A 121 -9.98 -30.43 -18.99
N PRO A 122 -10.11 -31.77 -19.12
CA PRO A 122 -9.83 -32.70 -18.04
C PRO A 122 -8.43 -32.51 -17.43
N THR A 123 -8.36 -32.53 -16.10
CA THR A 123 -7.11 -32.51 -15.33
C THR A 123 -7.08 -33.68 -14.34
N THR A 124 -5.91 -33.97 -13.79
CA THR A 124 -5.78 -34.95 -12.70
C THR A 124 -6.62 -34.49 -11.51
N GLY A 125 -7.65 -35.26 -11.16
CA GLY A 125 -8.64 -34.92 -10.12
C GLY A 125 -9.95 -34.32 -10.63
N CYS A 126 -10.02 -33.90 -11.90
CA CYS A 126 -11.21 -33.34 -12.55
C CYS A 126 -11.36 -33.92 -13.96
N SER A 127 -11.75 -35.19 -14.06
CA SER A 127 -11.77 -35.95 -15.32
C SER A 127 -12.77 -35.43 -16.36
N ASN A 128 -13.77 -34.64 -15.94
CA ASN A 128 -14.81 -34.10 -16.82
C ASN A 128 -14.51 -32.66 -17.26
N GLY A 129 -13.32 -32.14 -16.94
CA GLY A 129 -13.01 -30.72 -17.04
C GLY A 129 -13.53 -29.92 -15.85
N SER A 130 -13.29 -28.61 -15.88
CA SER A 130 -13.65 -27.71 -14.78
C SER A 130 -13.81 -26.28 -15.27
N LEU A 131 -14.40 -25.44 -14.43
CA LEU A 131 -14.53 -24.01 -14.66
C LEU A 131 -13.78 -23.25 -13.57
N ASP A 132 -12.94 -22.32 -14.00
CA ASP A 132 -12.36 -21.27 -13.16
C ASP A 132 -13.31 -20.06 -13.22
N ARG A 133 -13.69 -19.45 -12.08
CA ARG A 133 -14.82 -18.51 -12.01
C ARG A 133 -14.51 -17.24 -11.19
N GLY A 134 -14.91 -16.10 -11.73
CA GLY A 134 -14.89 -14.79 -11.07
C GLY A 134 -13.52 -14.17 -10.89
N LEU A 135 -13.41 -13.21 -9.97
CA LEU A 135 -12.25 -12.32 -9.81
C LEU A 135 -10.91 -13.06 -9.68
N TRP A 136 -10.85 -14.05 -8.78
CA TRP A 136 -9.68 -14.91 -8.54
C TRP A 136 -9.78 -16.27 -9.24
N GLN A 137 -10.70 -16.43 -10.19
CA GLN A 137 -10.80 -17.60 -11.06
C GLN A 137 -10.89 -18.93 -10.26
N ILE A 138 -11.74 -18.98 -9.23
CA ILE A 138 -11.83 -20.13 -8.31
C ILE A 138 -12.47 -21.37 -8.97
N ASN A 139 -11.69 -22.44 -9.08
CA ASN A 139 -12.05 -23.67 -9.76
C ASN A 139 -13.20 -24.44 -9.08
N ASN A 140 -14.25 -24.78 -9.84
CA ASN A 140 -15.43 -25.47 -9.31
C ASN A 140 -15.22 -26.92 -8.89
N CYS A 141 -14.26 -27.62 -9.50
CA CYS A 141 -14.01 -29.03 -9.21
C CYS A 141 -13.08 -29.19 -8.01
N TYR A 142 -12.05 -28.35 -7.89
CA TYR A 142 -11.14 -28.39 -6.74
C TYR A 142 -11.72 -27.72 -5.50
N HIS A 143 -12.55 -26.68 -5.66
CA HIS A 143 -13.22 -25.95 -4.57
C HIS A 143 -14.76 -25.98 -4.69
N PRO A 144 -15.40 -27.17 -4.56
CA PRO A 144 -16.84 -27.34 -4.78
C PRO A 144 -17.71 -26.62 -3.75
N THR A 145 -17.16 -26.26 -2.58
CA THR A 145 -17.86 -25.47 -1.56
C THR A 145 -18.06 -24.01 -1.97
N VAL A 146 -17.30 -23.52 -2.96
CA VAL A 146 -17.49 -22.20 -3.57
C VAL A 146 -18.50 -22.36 -4.70
N THR A 147 -19.78 -22.15 -4.38
CA THR A 147 -20.88 -22.22 -5.34
C THR A 147 -20.74 -21.17 -6.44
N ASP A 148 -21.42 -21.33 -7.58
CA ASP A 148 -21.41 -20.32 -8.65
C ASP A 148 -21.89 -18.95 -8.16
N SER A 149 -22.93 -18.92 -7.32
CA SER A 149 -23.41 -17.68 -6.71
C SER A 149 -22.33 -16.98 -5.89
N CYS A 150 -21.50 -17.72 -5.16
CA CYS A 150 -20.36 -17.17 -4.44
C CYS A 150 -19.22 -16.77 -5.38
N ALA A 151 -18.90 -17.63 -6.36
CA ALA A 151 -17.78 -17.42 -7.26
C ALA A 151 -17.96 -16.16 -8.13
N TYR A 152 -19.20 -15.85 -8.55
CA TYR A 152 -19.50 -14.65 -9.33
C TYR A 152 -19.87 -13.42 -8.47
N ASN A 153 -20.03 -13.60 -7.15
CA ASN A 153 -20.15 -12.47 -6.23
C ASN A 153 -18.76 -11.98 -5.82
N ALA A 154 -18.45 -10.71 -6.09
CA ALA A 154 -17.11 -10.16 -5.88
C ALA A 154 -16.56 -10.36 -4.46
N GLN A 155 -17.34 -10.08 -3.42
CA GLN A 155 -16.89 -10.22 -2.04
C GLN A 155 -16.76 -11.69 -1.61
N CYS A 156 -17.70 -12.54 -2.02
CA CYS A 156 -17.65 -13.96 -1.68
C CYS A 156 -16.46 -14.67 -2.35
N ASN A 157 -16.19 -14.33 -3.62
CA ASN A 157 -15.01 -14.79 -4.34
C ASN A 157 -13.70 -14.33 -3.65
N ALA A 158 -13.64 -13.09 -3.17
CA ALA A 158 -12.51 -12.56 -2.41
C ALA A 158 -12.28 -13.30 -1.08
N ASN A 159 -13.37 -13.59 -0.34
CA ASN A 159 -13.30 -14.36 0.91
C ASN A 159 -12.79 -15.78 0.66
N ALA A 160 -13.22 -16.42 -0.45
CA ALA A 160 -12.70 -17.72 -0.86
C ALA A 160 -11.20 -17.64 -1.20
N ALA A 161 -10.78 -16.63 -1.97
CA ALA A 161 -9.37 -16.43 -2.30
C ALA A 161 -8.52 -16.19 -1.04
N TYR A 162 -9.01 -15.43 -0.06
CA TYR A 162 -8.34 -15.22 1.23
C TYR A 162 -8.13 -16.53 1.99
N SER A 163 -9.17 -17.36 2.09
CA SER A 163 -9.09 -18.67 2.74
C SER A 163 -8.12 -19.62 2.02
N ILE A 164 -8.26 -19.76 0.70
CA ILE A 164 -7.45 -20.67 -0.13
C ILE A 164 -5.97 -20.28 -0.11
N SER A 165 -5.68 -18.98 -0.13
CA SER A 165 -4.31 -18.46 -0.07
C SER A 165 -3.69 -18.46 1.33
N SER A 166 -4.37 -19.03 2.34
CA SER A 166 -3.94 -18.98 3.75
C SER A 166 -3.67 -17.54 4.21
N GLY A 167 -4.63 -16.65 3.95
CA GLY A 167 -4.54 -15.22 4.24
C GLY A 167 -3.56 -14.45 3.35
N GLY A 168 -3.23 -14.98 2.17
CA GLY A 168 -2.27 -14.42 1.23
C GLY A 168 -0.81 -14.78 1.49
N SER A 169 -0.57 -15.79 2.35
CA SER A 169 0.77 -16.34 2.61
C SER A 169 1.16 -17.44 1.61
N ASN A 170 0.20 -18.03 0.91
CA ASN A 170 0.42 -19.09 -0.07
C ASN A 170 -0.32 -18.80 -1.40
N TRP A 171 0.43 -18.46 -2.45
CA TRP A 171 -0.12 -18.21 -3.79
C TRP A 171 0.14 -19.35 -4.78
N GLN A 172 0.78 -20.44 -4.36
CA GLN A 172 1.01 -21.62 -5.21
C GLN A 172 -0.27 -22.23 -5.82
N PRO A 173 -1.47 -22.12 -5.22
CA PRO A 173 -2.69 -22.59 -5.86
C PRO A 173 -3.05 -21.86 -7.17
N TRP A 174 -2.50 -20.67 -7.47
CA TRP A 174 -2.81 -19.90 -8.67
C TRP A 174 -1.77 -20.09 -9.78
N SER A 175 -2.21 -20.54 -10.95
CA SER A 175 -1.35 -20.74 -12.13
C SER A 175 -0.68 -19.45 -12.59
N THR A 176 -1.40 -18.33 -12.56
CA THR A 176 -0.91 -16.99 -12.95
C THR A 176 0.14 -16.40 -11.98
N TYR A 177 0.16 -16.90 -10.75
CA TYR A 177 1.25 -16.61 -9.82
C TYR A 177 2.49 -17.42 -10.20
N ASN A 178 2.33 -18.72 -10.38
CA ASN A 178 3.41 -19.67 -10.66
C ASN A 178 4.14 -19.39 -11.97
N ASN A 179 3.44 -18.92 -13.01
CA ASN A 179 4.03 -18.57 -14.29
C ASN A 179 4.52 -17.11 -14.38
N GLY A 180 4.39 -16.34 -13.30
CA GLY A 180 4.84 -14.95 -13.21
C GLY A 180 3.95 -13.90 -13.88
N ALA A 181 2.81 -14.27 -14.48
CA ALA A 181 1.92 -13.33 -15.16
C ALA A 181 1.44 -12.19 -14.23
N TYR A 182 1.19 -12.48 -12.95
CA TYR A 182 0.78 -11.49 -11.95
C TYR A 182 1.78 -10.33 -11.80
N ALA A 183 3.07 -10.57 -12.05
CA ALA A 183 4.12 -9.56 -11.85
C ALA A 183 3.92 -8.33 -12.76
N GLY A 184 3.37 -8.53 -13.96
CA GLY A 184 3.04 -7.44 -14.89
C GLY A 184 1.96 -6.48 -14.37
N TYR A 185 1.20 -6.88 -13.33
CA TYR A 185 0.12 -6.10 -12.75
C TYR A 185 0.47 -5.49 -11.40
N LEU A 186 1.66 -5.77 -10.83
CA LEU A 186 2.04 -5.29 -9.50
C LEU A 186 1.97 -3.77 -9.37
N SER A 187 2.47 -3.02 -10.37
CA SER A 187 2.42 -1.54 -10.37
C SER A 187 1.00 -1.00 -10.35
N ALA A 188 0.12 -1.57 -11.19
CA ALA A 188 -1.30 -1.18 -11.20
C ALA A 188 -2.00 -1.55 -9.89
N ALA A 189 -1.70 -2.73 -9.33
CA ALA A 189 -2.22 -3.20 -8.06
C ALA A 189 -1.79 -2.31 -6.89
N GLN A 190 -0.51 -1.92 -6.85
CA GLN A 190 0.02 -0.97 -5.86
C GLN A 190 -0.69 0.38 -5.96
N ALA A 191 -0.91 0.87 -7.18
CA ALA A 191 -1.67 2.10 -7.40
C ALA A 191 -3.13 1.97 -6.95
N ALA A 192 -3.79 0.82 -7.18
CA ALA A 192 -5.16 0.57 -6.73
C ALA A 192 -5.27 0.48 -5.21
N VAL A 193 -4.36 -0.25 -4.56
CA VAL A 193 -4.26 -0.32 -3.10
C VAL A 193 -3.95 1.05 -2.50
N ALA A 194 -3.11 1.85 -3.16
CA ALA A 194 -2.87 3.24 -2.75
C ALA A 194 -4.11 4.12 -2.94
N ARG A 195 -4.94 3.89 -3.98
CA ARG A 195 -6.21 4.62 -4.21
C ARG A 195 -7.32 4.26 -3.24
N LEU A 196 -7.32 3.05 -2.66
CA LEU A 196 -8.13 2.78 -1.47
C LEU A 196 -7.88 3.86 -0.40
N GLY A 197 -6.67 4.43 -0.43
CA GLY A 197 -6.15 5.43 0.46
C GLY A 197 -6.16 6.90 0.06
N GLY A 198 -6.93 7.29 -0.95
CA GLY A 198 -7.16 8.72 -1.23
C GLY A 198 -5.90 9.53 -1.59
N GLY A 199 -5.42 9.43 -2.82
CA GLY A 199 -4.59 10.47 -3.46
C GLY A 199 -3.29 10.91 -2.76
N PRO A 200 -2.52 11.84 -3.37
CA PRO A 200 -1.35 12.43 -2.73
C PRO A 200 -1.83 13.46 -1.70
N GLY A 201 -2.02 13.03 -0.45
CA GLY A 201 -2.36 13.94 0.66
C GLY A 201 -3.26 13.35 1.73
N ASP A 202 -4.04 12.30 1.43
CA ASP A 202 -4.86 11.63 2.43
C ASP A 202 -4.23 10.29 2.85
N PRO A 203 -4.36 9.88 4.13
CA PRO A 203 -3.93 8.56 4.55
C PRO A 203 -4.78 7.45 3.90
N PRO A 204 -4.23 6.22 3.75
CA PRO A 204 -4.96 4.97 3.47
C PRO A 204 -6.34 4.91 4.15
N PRO A 205 -7.35 4.13 3.67
CA PRO A 205 -8.56 3.97 4.45
C PRO A 205 -8.12 3.27 5.74
N GLY A 206 -7.98 4.11 6.75
CA GLY A 206 -7.18 3.81 7.91
C GLY A 206 -7.87 2.70 8.66
N VAL A 207 -7.09 1.93 9.39
CA VAL A 207 -7.67 1.27 10.55
C VAL A 207 -8.27 2.37 11.39
N THR A 208 -9.58 2.36 11.59
CA THR A 208 -10.26 3.38 12.38
C THR A 208 -10.50 2.88 13.79
N GLY A 209 -10.55 3.81 14.73
CA GLY A 209 -10.87 3.54 16.11
C GLY A 209 -11.97 4.44 16.63
N THR A 210 -12.88 3.91 17.44
CA THR A 210 -13.86 4.72 18.17
C THR A 210 -13.32 5.10 19.55
N ILE A 211 -13.36 6.38 19.90
CA ILE A 211 -12.88 6.88 21.20
C ILE A 211 -13.87 6.52 22.30
N LEU A 212 -13.39 5.84 23.35
CA LEU A 212 -14.20 5.41 24.50
C LEU A 212 -14.02 6.29 25.75
N ALA A 213 -13.01 7.17 25.78
CA ALA A 213 -12.82 8.09 26.90
C ALA A 213 -13.88 9.21 26.90
N ASN A 214 -14.48 9.47 28.05
CA ASN A 214 -15.54 10.47 28.25
C ASN A 214 -15.05 11.54 29.25
N PRO A 215 -15.13 12.86 28.91
CA PRO A 215 -15.76 13.43 27.71
C PRO A 215 -14.88 13.42 26.46
N SER A 216 -13.57 13.29 26.61
CA SER A 216 -12.62 13.29 25.49
C SER A 216 -11.32 12.55 25.84
N LEU A 217 -10.57 12.20 24.80
CA LEU A 217 -9.23 11.64 24.87
C LEU A 217 -8.20 12.67 24.38
N ASN A 218 -7.11 12.84 25.14
CA ASN A 218 -6.01 13.72 24.74
C ASN A 218 -5.14 13.05 23.66
N ILE A 219 -4.91 13.77 22.56
CA ILE A 219 -3.87 13.46 21.57
C ILE A 219 -2.56 14.06 22.06
N ARG A 220 -1.53 13.23 22.19
CA ARG A 220 -0.23 13.62 22.73
C ARG A 220 0.85 13.66 21.66
N THR A 221 1.91 14.43 21.88
CA THR A 221 3.04 14.51 20.94
C THR A 221 3.96 13.28 20.98
N GLY A 222 3.78 12.39 21.95
CA GLY A 222 4.46 11.10 22.06
C GLY A 222 3.71 10.08 22.92
N PRO A 223 4.20 8.84 23.00
CA PRO A 223 3.48 7.70 23.59
C PRO A 223 3.64 7.66 25.13
N GLY A 224 3.15 8.69 25.80
CA GLY A 224 3.18 8.79 27.26
C GLY A 224 2.41 10.00 27.78
N THR A 225 1.93 9.94 29.01
CA THR A 225 1.12 10.98 29.65
C THR A 225 1.89 12.24 30.01
N THR A 226 3.23 12.18 30.01
CA THR A 226 4.14 13.32 30.22
C THR A 226 4.41 14.12 28.95
N TYR A 227 4.07 13.59 27.77
CA TYR A 227 4.20 14.32 26.50
C TYR A 227 3.12 15.41 26.38
N GLY A 228 3.49 16.50 25.70
CA GLY A 228 2.60 17.63 25.44
C GLY A 228 1.32 17.23 24.72
N ILE A 229 0.22 17.94 25.00
CA ILE A 229 -1.08 17.71 24.37
C ILE A 229 -1.09 18.43 23.02
N ALA A 230 -1.19 17.68 21.93
CA ALA A 230 -1.35 18.20 20.56
C ALA A 230 -2.80 18.58 20.25
N GLY A 231 -3.77 17.97 20.95
CA GLY A 231 -5.19 18.24 20.82
C GLY A 231 -6.02 17.23 21.59
N SER A 232 -7.30 17.11 21.26
CA SER A 232 -8.21 16.14 21.86
C SER A 232 -9.21 15.59 20.84
N VAL A 233 -9.81 14.46 21.18
CA VAL A 233 -10.90 13.84 20.42
C VAL A 233 -12.06 13.52 21.36
N SER A 234 -13.28 13.89 20.98
CA SER A 234 -14.49 13.65 21.78
C SER A 234 -14.83 12.16 21.89
N TYR A 235 -15.52 11.79 22.97
CA TYR A 235 -16.16 10.49 23.13
C TYR A 235 -17.01 10.11 21.90
N GLY A 236 -16.93 8.85 21.49
CA GLY A 236 -17.71 8.30 20.37
C GLY A 236 -17.21 8.72 18.98
N ALA A 237 -16.23 9.61 18.88
CA ALA A 237 -15.66 10.00 17.61
C ALA A 237 -14.85 8.87 17.00
N THR A 238 -14.84 8.81 15.67
CA THR A 238 -14.00 7.90 14.89
C THR A 238 -12.72 8.60 14.47
N VAL A 239 -11.57 7.97 14.72
CA VAL A 239 -10.24 8.48 14.34
C VAL A 239 -9.56 7.54 13.36
N ASN A 240 -8.67 8.08 12.53
CA ASN A 240 -7.81 7.27 11.66
C ASN A 240 -6.55 6.89 12.42
N ILE A 241 -6.20 5.60 12.44
CA ILE A 241 -4.99 5.06 13.06
C ILE A 241 -3.97 4.78 11.96
N ALA A 242 -2.81 5.41 12.07
CA ALA A 242 -1.73 5.30 11.09
C ALA A 242 -0.75 4.16 11.45
N CYS A 243 -0.37 4.05 12.72
CA CYS A 243 0.55 3.04 13.23
C CYS A 243 0.41 2.93 14.75
N TYR A 244 0.91 1.84 15.35
CA TYR A 244 0.99 1.68 16.79
C TYR A 244 2.43 1.82 17.28
N THR A 245 2.64 2.11 18.55
CA THR A 245 3.96 1.99 19.18
C THR A 245 3.82 1.57 20.65
N PHE A 246 4.94 1.26 21.30
CA PHE A 246 4.96 0.99 22.73
C PHE A 246 5.41 2.24 23.49
N GLY A 247 4.79 2.47 24.64
CA GLY A 247 5.05 3.65 25.47
C GLY A 247 4.73 3.40 26.94
N GLU A 248 4.34 4.46 27.63
CA GLU A 248 3.91 4.39 29.03
C GLU A 248 2.73 3.40 29.18
N TYR A 249 2.78 2.56 30.21
CA TYR A 249 1.66 1.70 30.55
C TYR A 249 0.52 2.52 31.16
N VAL A 250 -0.67 2.46 30.56
CA VAL A 250 -1.86 3.17 31.04
C VAL A 250 -2.79 2.15 31.69
N SER A 251 -2.99 2.27 33.01
CA SER A 251 -3.79 1.34 33.81
C SER A 251 -5.30 1.56 33.72
N GLY A 252 -5.75 2.68 33.15
CA GLY A 252 -7.16 3.01 32.95
C GLY A 252 -7.67 2.63 31.56
N GLY A 253 -8.98 2.54 31.39
CA GLY A 253 -9.63 2.20 30.12
C GLY A 253 -10.19 0.78 30.10
N TYR A 254 -10.60 0.33 28.93
CA TYR A 254 -11.19 -1.00 28.76
C TYR A 254 -10.10 -2.09 28.69
N TRP A 255 -8.93 -1.75 28.16
CA TRP A 255 -7.83 -2.69 27.92
C TRP A 255 -6.48 -2.11 28.32
N PRO A 256 -6.16 -2.08 29.63
CA PRO A 256 -4.91 -1.52 30.12
C PRO A 256 -3.68 -2.09 29.40
N SER A 257 -2.90 -1.22 28.77
CA SER A 257 -1.80 -1.63 27.90
C SER A 257 -0.69 -0.58 27.85
N SER A 258 0.48 -0.97 27.33
CA SER A 258 1.56 -0.06 26.92
C SER A 258 1.48 0.32 25.44
N THR A 259 0.36 0.04 24.78
CA THR A 259 0.16 0.31 23.35
C THR A 259 -0.36 1.73 23.16
N TRP A 260 0.22 2.46 22.21
CA TRP A 260 -0.18 3.81 21.84
C TRP A 260 -0.42 3.89 20.34
N ASP A 261 -1.55 4.47 19.95
CA ASP A 261 -1.97 4.62 18.56
C ASP A 261 -1.60 6.00 18.06
N ARG A 262 -0.85 6.06 16.95
CA ARG A 262 -0.66 7.31 16.22
C ARG A 262 -1.88 7.56 15.35
N ILE A 263 -2.65 8.58 15.69
CA ILE A 263 -3.93 8.88 15.04
C ILE A 263 -3.91 10.24 14.34
N THR A 264 -4.86 10.41 13.42
CA THR A 264 -5.28 11.72 12.90
C THR A 264 -6.76 11.93 13.23
N ASN A 265 -7.08 13.05 13.91
CA ASN A 265 -8.45 13.45 14.16
C ASN A 265 -9.07 14.03 12.89
N PRO A 266 -10.08 13.39 12.28
CA PRO A 266 -10.65 13.87 11.01
C PRO A 266 -11.38 15.22 11.14
N ALA A 267 -11.85 15.58 12.34
CA ALA A 267 -12.55 16.85 12.54
C ALA A 267 -11.60 18.06 12.61
N THR A 268 -10.33 17.84 12.97
CA THR A 268 -9.37 18.94 13.24
C THR A 268 -8.06 18.82 12.45
N GLY A 269 -7.77 17.67 11.85
CA GLY A 269 -6.49 17.36 11.21
C GLY A 269 -5.33 17.11 12.17
N VAL A 270 -5.53 17.28 13.48
CA VAL A 270 -4.47 17.08 14.49
C VAL A 270 -4.01 15.62 14.48
N THR A 271 -2.69 15.44 14.44
CA THR A 271 -2.04 14.13 14.48
C THR A 271 -1.18 13.99 15.73
N GLY A 272 -1.20 12.82 16.36
CA GLY A 272 -0.38 12.49 17.52
C GLY A 272 -0.74 11.12 18.09
N TYR A 273 -0.38 10.86 19.34
CA TYR A 273 -0.52 9.57 19.99
C TYR A 273 -1.65 9.57 21.02
N VAL A 274 -2.46 8.54 21.02
CA VAL A 274 -3.48 8.27 22.04
C VAL A 274 -3.23 6.89 22.65
N ALA A 275 -3.60 6.69 23.91
CA ALA A 275 -3.46 5.37 24.54
C ALA A 275 -4.52 4.40 23.98
N ASP A 276 -4.08 3.25 23.45
CA ASP A 276 -4.92 2.22 22.80
C ASP A 276 -6.04 1.71 23.72
N THR A 277 -5.81 1.66 25.03
CA THR A 277 -6.82 1.29 26.05
C THR A 277 -8.13 2.09 25.98
N TRP A 278 -8.12 3.26 25.33
CA TRP A 278 -9.28 4.13 25.14
C TRP A 278 -9.80 4.17 23.69
N VAL A 279 -9.31 3.30 22.81
CA VAL A 279 -9.66 3.26 21.39
C VAL A 279 -10.18 1.87 21.03
N ASN A 280 -11.41 1.79 20.52
CA ASN A 280 -11.97 0.52 20.04
C ASN A 280 -11.75 0.37 18.54
N THR A 281 -10.97 -0.64 18.16
CA THR A 281 -10.65 -0.97 16.77
C THR A 281 -11.21 -2.34 16.34
N THR A 282 -12.11 -2.93 17.15
CA THR A 282 -12.70 -4.27 17.00
C THR A 282 -11.72 -5.45 17.16
N TYR A 283 -10.45 -5.29 16.79
CA TYR A 283 -9.36 -6.27 16.96
C TYR A 283 -8.13 -5.62 17.60
N ASP A 284 -7.08 -6.38 17.88
CA ASP A 284 -5.82 -5.81 18.36
C ASP A 284 -5.17 -4.93 17.28
N VAL A 285 -4.98 -3.64 17.58
CA VAL A 285 -4.38 -2.66 16.65
C VAL A 285 -3.04 -3.11 16.09
N LYS A 286 -2.26 -3.89 16.84
CA LYS A 286 -0.95 -4.44 16.43
C LYS A 286 -1.05 -5.42 15.27
N THR A 287 -2.24 -5.99 15.04
CA THR A 287 -2.53 -6.88 13.92
C THR A 287 -3.05 -6.14 12.69
N MET A 288 -3.44 -4.87 12.85
CA MET A 288 -4.13 -4.10 11.84
C MET A 288 -3.27 -3.00 11.21
N VAL A 289 -2.38 -2.38 11.99
CA VAL A 289 -1.41 -1.37 11.53
C VAL A 289 0.03 -1.77 11.87
N GLY A 290 0.98 -1.22 11.11
CA GLY A 290 2.41 -1.38 11.40
C GLY A 290 2.86 -0.59 12.62
N ARG A 291 4.08 -0.85 13.08
CA ARG A 291 4.71 -0.11 14.17
C ARG A 291 5.29 1.23 13.69
N CYS A 292 5.08 2.30 14.45
CA CYS A 292 5.94 3.49 14.45
C CYS A 292 7.20 3.16 15.27
#